data_AF-A0A3N5PJ95-F1
#
_entry.id   AF-A0A3N5PJ95-F1
#
_cell.length_a   1.000
_cell.length_b   1.000
_cell.length_c   1.000
_cell.angle_alpha   90.00
_cell.angle_beta   90.00
_cell.angle_gamma   90.00
#
_symmetry.space_group_name_H-M   'P 1'
#
loop_
_entity.id
_entity.type
_entity.pdbx_description
1 polymer ?
#
loop_
_entity_poly.entity_id
_entity_poly.type
_entity_poly.pdbx_seq_one_letter_code
_entity_poly.pdbx_strand_id
1 'polypeptide(L)'
;MMRVCFVGAMLGRHHGFGNTQEMSLADHLQVEGYEVMCTSSVRNRYLRLLDILATLIRNRRRIDVQCLGVYGGPSFVVEDLASLVAKLSGQRVVMVLHGGAMPEFMARYPAWSKRVLRRADVLVAP
;
A
#
# COMPACT_ATOMS: atom_id res chain seq x y z
N MET A 1 -0.24 -21.04 -4.48
CA MET A 1 -0.56 -20.18 -3.31
C MET A 1 -0.73 -18.75 -3.80
N MET A 2 -1.69 -17.99 -3.28
CA MET A 2 -1.83 -16.56 -3.63
C MET A 2 -0.79 -15.74 -2.87
N ARG A 3 -0.09 -14.83 -3.58
CA ARG A 3 1.00 -14.02 -3.05
C ARG A 3 0.56 -12.58 -2.85
N VAL A 4 0.52 -12.13 -1.61
CA VAL A 4 -0.04 -10.84 -1.21
C VAL A 4 1.09 -9.91 -0.78
N CYS A 5 1.11 -8.69 -1.33
CA CYS A 5 2.07 -7.66 -0.93
C CYS A 5 1.35 -6.50 -0.24
N PHE A 6 1.68 -6.25 1.02
CA PHE A 6 1.24 -5.06 1.75
C PHE A 6 2.19 -3.90 1.50
N VAL A 7 1.64 -2.82 0.96
CA VAL A 7 2.36 -1.59 0.62
C VAL A 7 2.07 -0.53 1.65
N GLY A 8 3.12 -0.04 2.31
CA GLY A 8 3.02 0.99 3.32
C GLY A 8 4.32 1.23 4.06
N ALA A 9 4.27 2.16 5.01
CA ALA A 9 5.37 2.42 5.93
C ALA A 9 5.40 1.34 7.01
N MET A 10 6.23 0.31 6.82
CA MET A 10 6.34 -0.82 7.72
C MET A 10 7.23 -0.50 8.94
N LEU A 11 6.94 0.63 9.61
CA LEU A 11 7.77 1.19 10.67
C LEU A 11 7.67 0.45 12.01
N GLY A 12 6.55 -0.25 12.26
CA GLY A 12 6.33 -1.05 13.48
C GLY A 12 7.35 -2.17 13.71
N ARG A 13 8.16 -2.52 12.70
CA ARG A 13 9.30 -3.45 12.85
C ARG A 13 10.49 -2.85 13.59
N HIS A 14 10.48 -1.55 13.88
CA HIS A 14 11.48 -0.87 14.70
C HIS A 14 10.96 -0.59 16.12
N HIS A 15 11.82 -0.76 17.14
CA HIS A 15 11.51 -0.39 18.52
C HIS A 15 11.00 1.06 18.61
N GLY A 16 9.81 1.25 19.19
CA GLY A 16 9.18 2.56 19.41
C GLY A 16 8.11 2.99 18.39
N PHE A 17 7.78 2.16 17.40
CA PHE A 17 6.66 2.39 16.48
C PHE A 17 5.58 1.33 16.67
N GLY A 18 4.31 1.74 16.72
CA GLY A 18 3.18 0.80 16.82
C GLY A 18 2.98 -0.01 15.54
N ASN A 19 2.43 -1.22 15.68
CA ASN A 19 2.01 -2.02 14.55
C ASN A 19 0.88 -1.31 13.81
N THR A 20 0.98 -1.25 12.49
CA THR A 20 -0.11 -0.73 11.66
C THR A 20 -1.14 -1.83 11.40
N GLN A 21 -2.37 -1.48 11.03
CA GLN A 21 -3.44 -2.46 10.77
C GLN A 21 -3.04 -3.42 9.64
N GLU A 22 -2.30 -2.92 8.65
CA GLU A 22 -1.76 -3.70 7.54
C GLU A 22 -0.74 -4.74 8.01
N MET A 23 0.04 -4.47 9.06
CA MET A 23 0.94 -5.46 9.65
C MET A 23 0.18 -6.57 10.36
N SER A 24 -0.80 -6.22 11.18
CA SER A 24 -1.61 -7.23 11.89
C SER A 24 -2.35 -8.14 10.91
N LEU A 25 -2.88 -7.56 9.81
CA LEU A 25 -3.52 -8.35 8.76
C LEU A 25 -2.50 -9.22 8.01
N ALA A 26 -1.30 -8.72 7.74
CA ALA A 26 -0.22 -9.49 7.13
C ALA A 26 0.15 -10.71 8.00
N ASP A 27 0.29 -10.52 9.31
CA ASP A 27 0.62 -11.59 10.25
C ASP A 27 -0.49 -12.66 10.28
N HIS A 28 -1.76 -12.24 10.34
CA HIS A 28 -2.90 -13.17 10.32
C HIS A 28 -2.97 -13.97 9.01
N LEU A 29 -2.77 -13.33 7.86
CA LEU A 29 -2.76 -14.03 6.57
C LEU A 29 -1.58 -15.01 6.46
N GLN A 30 -0.44 -14.68 7.06
CA GLN A 30 0.70 -15.59 7.09
C GLN A 30 0.40 -16.84 7.95
N VAL A 31 -0.30 -16.68 9.08
CA VAL A 31 -0.78 -17.81 9.91
C VAL A 31 -1.75 -18.70 9.13
N GLU A 32 -2.63 -18.11 8.32
CA GLU A 32 -3.55 -18.83 7.43
C GLU A 32 -2.87 -19.45 6.19
N GLY A 33 -1.53 -19.34 6.09
CA GLY A 33 -0.73 -20.00 5.05
C GLY A 33 -0.52 -19.20 3.76
N TYR A 34 -0.92 -17.92 3.68
CA TYR A 34 -0.65 -17.11 2.49
C TYR A 34 0.84 -16.72 2.39
N GLU A 35 1.37 -16.59 1.17
CA GLU A 35 2.70 -16.01 0.96
C GLU A 35 2.56 -14.48 1.06
N VAL A 36 3.06 -13.90 2.14
CA VAL A 36 2.92 -12.48 2.44
C VAL A 36 4.27 -11.75 2.33
N MET A 37 4.27 -10.61 1.63
CA MET A 37 5.39 -9.69 1.53
C MET A 37 4.98 -8.32 2.07
N CYS A 38 5.84 -7.69 2.87
CA CYS A 38 5.66 -6.32 3.32
C CYS A 38 6.76 -5.43 2.74
N THR A 39 6.42 -4.17 2.42
CA THR A 39 7.39 -3.21 1.88
C THR A 39 8.26 -2.55 2.97
N SER A 40 8.84 -1.40 2.64
CA SER A 40 9.90 -0.70 3.36
C SER A 40 9.65 -0.39 4.84
N SER A 41 10.68 -0.59 5.67
CA SER A 41 10.78 -0.07 7.05
C SER A 41 11.62 1.22 7.16
N VAL A 42 12.04 1.82 6.04
CA VAL A 42 12.96 2.98 6.02
C VAL A 42 12.30 4.22 6.63
N ARG A 43 12.99 4.97 7.50
CA ARG A 43 12.41 6.14 8.21
C ARG A 43 12.26 7.40 7.35
N ASN A 44 13.20 7.66 6.43
CA ASN A 44 13.13 8.83 5.55
C ASN A 44 12.08 8.63 4.45
N ARG A 45 11.13 9.55 4.31
CA ARG A 45 10.00 9.44 3.37
C ARG A 45 10.42 9.27 1.90
N TYR A 46 11.48 9.93 1.46
CA TYR A 46 11.93 9.85 0.06
C TYR A 46 12.66 8.54 -0.21
N LEU A 47 13.55 8.14 0.70
CA LEU A 47 14.22 6.85 0.61
C LEU A 47 13.22 5.69 0.72
N ARG A 48 12.20 5.83 1.58
CA ARG A 48 11.10 4.86 1.69
C ARG A 48 10.32 4.72 0.39
N LEU A 49 9.99 5.83 -0.27
CA LEU A 49 9.30 5.78 -1.55
C LEU A 49 10.15 5.01 -2.59
N LEU A 50 11.43 5.33 -2.71
CA LEU A 50 12.33 4.64 -3.64
C LEU A 50 12.45 3.14 -3.31
N ASP A 51 12.57 2.81 -2.03
CA ASP A 51 12.66 1.42 -1.56
C ASP A 51 11.37 0.63 -1.81
N ILE A 52 10.20 1.24 -1.57
CA ILE A 52 8.90 0.65 -1.93
C ILE A 52 8.84 0.35 -3.43
N LEU A 53 9.13 1.35 -4.28
CA LEU A 53 9.04 1.17 -5.74
C LEU A 53 10.04 0.14 -6.24
N ALA A 54 11.29 0.17 -5.76
CA ALA A 54 12.30 -0.80 -6.11
C ALA A 54 11.88 -2.23 -5.70
N THR A 55 11.27 -2.38 -4.52
CA THR A 55 10.75 -3.66 -4.03
C THR A 55 9.63 -4.19 -4.92
N LEU A 56 8.66 -3.34 -5.26
CA LEU A 56 7.53 -3.72 -6.12
C LEU A 56 7.99 -4.11 -7.53
N ILE A 57 8.91 -3.34 -8.13
CA ILE A 57 9.43 -3.62 -9.48
C ILE A 57 10.26 -4.90 -9.50
N ARG A 58 11.16 -5.09 -8.52
CA ARG A 58 12.02 -6.28 -8.43
C ARG A 58 11.20 -7.55 -8.21
N ASN A 59 10.16 -7.47 -7.39
CA ASN A 59 9.32 -8.60 -7.04
C ASN A 59 8.03 -8.68 -7.87
N ARG A 60 7.89 -7.94 -8.97
CA ARG A 60 6.63 -7.84 -9.71
C ARG A 60 6.03 -9.17 -10.19
N ARG A 61 6.86 -10.19 -10.44
CA ARG A 61 6.42 -11.55 -10.84
C ARG A 61 6.08 -12.45 -9.65
N ARG A 62 6.35 -11.98 -8.43
CA ARG A 62 6.14 -12.66 -7.14
C ARG A 62 4.96 -12.10 -6.35
N ILE A 63 4.18 -11.21 -6.95
CA ILE A 63 3.05 -10.55 -6.31
C ILE A 63 1.84 -10.77 -7.20
N ASP A 64 0.78 -11.34 -6.64
CA ASP A 64 -0.50 -11.52 -7.32
C ASP A 64 -1.46 -10.38 -6.95
N VAL A 65 -1.42 -9.95 -5.68
CA VAL A 65 -2.27 -8.90 -5.12
C VAL A 65 -1.42 -7.89 -4.36
N GLN A 66 -1.60 -6.59 -4.64
CA GLN A 66 -1.12 -5.50 -3.79
C GLN A 66 -2.25 -4.97 -2.91
N CYS A 67 -2.01 -4.90 -1.61
CA CYS A 67 -2.89 -4.27 -0.63
C CYS A 67 -2.26 -2.94 -0.19
N LEU A 68 -2.91 -1.82 -0.50
CA LEU A 68 -2.46 -0.47 -0.17
C LEU A 68 -3.37 0.13 0.90
N GLY A 69 -2.77 0.59 1.99
CA GLY A 69 -3.42 1.56 2.88
C GLY A 69 -3.38 2.93 2.20
N VAL A 70 -4.55 3.55 2.03
CA VAL A 70 -4.71 4.83 1.34
C VAL A 70 -5.00 5.93 2.36
N TYR A 71 -4.05 6.85 2.49
CA TYR A 71 -4.11 7.99 3.39
C TYR A 71 -4.11 9.32 2.62
N GLY A 72 -4.69 10.37 3.19
CA GLY A 72 -4.60 11.71 2.64
C GLY A 72 -3.25 12.39 2.87
N GLY A 73 -2.93 13.41 2.06
CA GLY A 73 -1.76 14.25 2.24
C GLY A 73 -0.52 13.77 1.46
N PRO A 74 0.71 14.04 1.94
CA PRO A 74 1.93 13.73 1.20
C PRO A 74 2.20 12.24 0.98
N SER A 75 1.60 11.37 1.81
CA SER A 75 1.70 9.92 1.61
C SER A 75 1.15 9.54 0.25
N PHE A 76 0.04 10.16 -0.20
CA PHE A 76 -0.74 9.81 -1.40
C PHE A 76 0.06 9.63 -2.70
N VAL A 77 1.26 10.21 -2.77
CA VAL A 77 2.21 9.98 -3.87
C VAL A 77 2.68 8.52 -3.93
N VAL A 78 2.89 7.89 -2.77
CA VAL A 78 3.24 6.48 -2.64
C VAL A 78 2.12 5.62 -3.22
N GLU A 79 0.87 5.87 -2.84
CA GLU A 79 -0.31 5.13 -3.30
C GLU A 79 -0.55 5.32 -4.80
N ASP A 80 -0.33 6.52 -5.35
CA ASP A 80 -0.39 6.76 -6.80
C ASP A 80 0.66 5.91 -7.52
N LEU A 81 1.93 5.98 -7.11
CA LEU A 81 3.02 5.30 -7.82
C LEU A 81 2.98 3.78 -7.64
N ALA A 82 2.68 3.29 -6.43
CA ALA A 82 2.57 1.87 -6.16
C ALA A 82 1.41 1.23 -6.94
N SER A 83 0.22 1.87 -6.93
CA SER A 83 -0.92 1.38 -7.70
C SER A 83 -0.67 1.41 -9.21
N LEU A 84 0.10 2.40 -9.71
CA LEU A 84 0.53 2.42 -11.10
C LEU A 84 1.44 1.24 -11.43
N VAL A 85 2.45 0.98 -10.60
CA VAL A 85 3.36 -0.19 -10.77
C VAL A 85 2.56 -1.49 -10.76
N ALA A 86 1.55 -1.61 -9.90
CA ALA A 86 0.66 -2.77 -9.84
C ALA A 86 -0.07 -3.01 -11.18
N LYS A 87 -0.71 -1.97 -11.74
CA LYS A 87 -1.44 -2.11 -13.01
C LYS A 87 -0.51 -2.39 -14.19
N LEU A 88 0.66 -1.75 -14.23
CA LEU A 88 1.69 -2.04 -15.24
C LEU A 88 2.24 -3.47 -15.12
N SER A 89 2.17 -4.07 -13.93
CA SER A 89 2.62 -5.43 -13.67
C SER A 89 1.51 -6.48 -13.80
N GLY A 90 0.28 -6.09 -14.14
CA GLY A 90 -0.87 -7.00 -14.25
C GLY A 90 -1.40 -7.53 -12.91
N GLN A 91 -1.09 -6.86 -11.80
CA GLN A 91 -1.45 -7.29 -10.45
C GLN A 91 -2.82 -6.76 -10.05
N ARG A 92 -3.53 -7.50 -9.18
CA ARG A 92 -4.75 -7.00 -8.55
C ARG A 92 -4.42 -6.00 -7.45
N VAL A 93 -5.25 -4.98 -7.32
CA VAL A 93 -5.04 -3.86 -6.40
C VAL A 93 -6.22 -3.76 -5.45
N VAL A 94 -5.96 -3.93 -4.16
CA VAL A 94 -6.91 -3.65 -3.08
C VAL A 94 -6.47 -2.36 -2.41
N MET A 95 -7.35 -1.37 -2.39
CA MET A 95 -7.12 -0.10 -1.71
C MET A 95 -8.03 -0.02 -0.48
N VAL A 96 -7.41 0.09 0.69
CA VAL A 96 -8.10 0.29 1.97
C VAL A 96 -8.04 1.76 2.32
N LEU A 97 -9.17 2.45 2.26
CA LEU A 97 -9.26 3.86 2.59
C LEU A 97 -9.21 4.00 4.11
N HIS A 98 -8.24 4.75 4.59
CA HIS A 98 -8.24 5.21 5.96
C HIS A 98 -9.00 6.54 6.03
N GLY A 99 -9.63 6.80 7.18
CA GLY A 99 -10.33 8.05 7.44
C GLY A 99 -9.36 9.22 7.67
N GLY A 100 -9.64 10.02 8.70
CA GLY A 100 -8.89 11.25 8.97
C GLY A 100 -9.13 12.28 7.87
N ALA A 101 -8.08 12.94 7.39
CA ALA A 101 -8.16 14.05 6.44
C ALA A 101 -8.48 13.64 4.98
N MET A 102 -8.93 12.39 4.75
CA MET A 102 -9.09 11.87 3.40
C MET A 102 -10.29 12.47 2.64
N PRO A 103 -11.47 12.67 3.26
CA PRO A 103 -12.58 13.39 2.62
C PRO A 103 -12.17 14.81 2.18
N GLU A 104 -11.49 15.56 3.04
CA GLU A 104 -11.01 16.91 2.73
C GLU A 104 -9.93 16.89 1.64
N PHE A 105 -9.02 15.90 1.68
CA PHE A 105 -8.01 15.71 0.65
C PHE A 105 -8.63 15.39 -0.72
N MET A 106 -9.62 14.50 -0.77
CA MET A 106 -10.34 14.15 -1.99
C MET A 106 -11.15 15.32 -2.55
N ALA A 107 -11.75 16.15 -1.68
CA ALA A 107 -12.42 17.38 -2.08
C ALA A 107 -11.43 18.41 -2.65
N ARG A 108 -10.23 18.50 -2.08
CA ARG A 108 -9.16 19.41 -2.55
C ARG A 108 -8.49 18.93 -3.84
N TYR A 109 -8.38 17.62 -4.06
CA TYR A 109 -7.68 17.03 -5.21
C TYR A 109 -8.54 15.98 -5.96
N PRO A 110 -9.76 16.33 -6.43
CA PRO A 110 -10.74 15.36 -6.89
C PRO A 110 -10.29 14.57 -8.12
N ALA A 111 -9.64 15.23 -9.09
CA ALA A 111 -9.12 14.58 -10.28
C ALA A 111 -8.00 13.58 -9.96
N TRP A 112 -7.12 13.93 -9.02
CA TRP A 112 -6.03 13.06 -8.61
C TRP A 112 -6.54 11.84 -7.85
N SER A 113 -7.38 12.07 -6.84
CA SER A 113 -7.98 10.99 -6.05
C SER A 113 -8.76 10.04 -6.94
N LYS A 114 -9.62 10.55 -7.83
CA LYS A 114 -10.38 9.72 -8.77
C LYS A 114 -9.48 8.89 -9.67
N ARG A 115 -8.38 9.46 -10.19
CA ARG A 115 -7.43 8.74 -11.04
C ARG A 115 -6.78 7.57 -10.30
N VAL A 116 -6.34 7.79 -9.06
CA VAL A 116 -5.67 6.77 -8.25
C VAL A 116 -6.65 5.69 -7.82
N LEU A 117 -7.80 6.06 -7.25
CA LEU A 117 -8.80 5.09 -6.77
C LEU A 117 -9.39 4.24 -7.91
N ARG A 118 -9.45 4.76 -9.14
CA ARG A 118 -9.85 3.98 -10.32
C ARG A 118 -8.90 2.83 -10.68
N ARG A 119 -7.70 2.79 -10.12
CA ARG A 119 -6.78 1.67 -10.32
C ARG A 119 -7.09 0.49 -9.40
N ALA A 120 -7.86 0.70 -8.34
CA ALA A 120 -8.27 -0.38 -7.46
C ALA A 120 -9.20 -1.36 -8.18
N ASP A 121 -8.92 -2.64 -8.00
CA ASP A 121 -9.85 -3.72 -8.35
C ASP A 121 -10.88 -3.91 -7.22
N VAL A 122 -10.49 -3.60 -5.97
CA VAL A 122 -11.38 -3.54 -4.80
C VAL A 122 -11.06 -2.31 -3.96
N LEU A 123 -12.10 -1.57 -3.56
CA LEU A 123 -12.03 -0.48 -2.59
C LEU A 123 -12.70 -0.92 -1.30
N VAL A 124 -12.01 -0.72 -0.17
CA VAL A 124 -12.55 -0.95 1.17
C VAL A 124 -12.56 0.39 1.88
N ALA A 125 -13.69 0.75 2.50
CA ALA A 125 -13.84 1.98 3.27
C ALA A 125 -14.43 1.67 4.65
N PRO A 126 -14.19 2.51 5.68
CA PRO A 126 -14.77 2.37 7.02
C PRO A 126 -16.29 2.60 7.04
#